data_AF-A0A1A8MHK0-F1
#
_entry.id   AF-A0A1A8MHK0-F1
#
_cell.length_a   1.000
_cell.length_b   1.000
_cell.length_c   1.000
_cell.angle_alpha   90.00
_cell.angle_beta   90.00
_cell.angle_gamma   90.00
#
_symmetry.space_group_name_H-M   'P 1'
#
loop_
_entity.id
_entity.type
_entity.pdbx_description
1 polymer ?
#
loop_
_entity_poly.entity_id
_entity_poly.type
_entity_poly.pdbx_seq_one_letter_code
_entity_poly.pdbx_strand_id
1 'polypeptide(L)'
;DSPSKVGLAVFGGETRVEAQVGKFNRNLKGFLKALDALKPPGGQTLTGHALQYVTRNGFVSQPVFADVSDDLPRVVVLLTATPAADDVVK
;
A
#
# COMPACT_ATOMS: atom_id res chain seq x y z
N ASP A 1 -1.95 -22.22 6.04
CA ASP A 1 -1.91 -21.08 5.11
C ASP A 1 -2.82 -19.97 5.60
N SER A 2 -2.27 -18.85 6.08
CA SER A 2 -3.08 -17.64 6.19
C SER A 2 -3.19 -17.02 4.79
N PRO A 3 -4.40 -16.73 4.27
CA PRO A 3 -4.62 -16.17 2.92
C PRO A 3 -4.22 -14.70 2.79
N SER A 4 -3.36 -14.19 3.66
CA SER A 4 -3.03 -12.77 3.75
C SER A 4 -2.24 -12.31 2.53
N LYS A 5 -2.92 -11.60 1.62
CA LYS A 5 -2.30 -10.91 0.49
C LYS A 5 -1.74 -9.58 0.99
N VAL A 6 -0.46 -9.34 0.74
CA VAL A 6 0.22 -8.11 1.17
C VAL A 6 0.61 -7.28 -0.06
N GLY A 7 0.51 -5.97 0.08
CA GLY A 7 1.03 -4.98 -0.84
C GLY A 7 2.03 -4.06 -0.13
N LEU A 8 2.77 -3.28 -0.90
CA LEU A 8 3.79 -2.36 -0.40
C LEU A 8 3.72 -1.04 -1.14
N ALA A 9 3.64 0.06 -0.40
CA ALA A 9 3.74 1.41 -0.90
C ALA A 9 4.75 2.19 -0.07
N VAL A 10 5.45 3.11 -0.72
CA VAL A 10 6.39 4.04 -0.08
C VAL A 10 5.92 5.46 -0.33
N PHE A 11 6.08 6.35 0.65
CA PHE A 11 5.60 7.72 0.54
C PHE A 11 6.57 8.75 1.13
N GLY A 12 6.39 9.99 0.70
CA GLY A 12 7.09 11.21 1.08
C GLY A 12 6.35 12.36 0.39
N GLY A 13 7.06 13.20 -0.37
CA GLY A 13 6.42 14.23 -1.21
C GLY A 13 5.56 13.64 -2.34
N GLU A 14 5.73 12.36 -2.63
CA GLU A 14 4.89 11.57 -3.53
C GLU A 14 4.59 10.21 -2.91
N THR A 15 3.60 9.50 -3.45
CA THR A 15 3.26 8.12 -3.06
C THR A 15 3.46 7.17 -4.23
N ARG A 16 4.13 6.04 -3.99
CA ARG A 16 4.42 5.03 -5.01
C ARG A 16 4.06 3.63 -4.50
N VAL A 17 3.39 2.85 -5.34
CA VAL A 17 3.11 1.44 -5.06
C VAL A 17 4.24 0.59 -5.63
N GLU A 18 5.08 0.06 -4.75
CA GLU A 18 6.21 -0.81 -5.07
C GLU A 18 5.74 -2.25 -5.37
N ALA A 19 4.66 -2.65 -4.71
CA ALA A 19 4.02 -3.93 -4.93
C ALA A 19 2.51 -3.86 -4.71
N GLN A 20 1.76 -4.25 -5.74
CA GLN A 20 0.33 -4.46 -5.65
C GLN A 20 0.01 -5.60 -4.68
N VAL A 21 -1.15 -5.51 -4.02
CA VAL A 21 -1.61 -6.54 -3.08
C VAL A 21 -1.67 -7.90 -3.79
N GLY A 22 -0.98 -8.89 -3.22
CA GLY A 22 -0.94 -10.24 -3.77
C GLY A 22 0.18 -10.49 -4.79
N LYS A 23 0.96 -9.47 -5.19
CA LYS A 23 2.13 -9.63 -6.08
C LYS A 23 3.13 -10.67 -5.56
N PHE A 24 3.28 -10.77 -4.24
CA PHE A 24 4.19 -11.70 -3.58
C PHE A 24 3.48 -12.89 -2.92
N ASN A 25 2.32 -13.32 -3.43
CA ASN A 25 1.59 -14.45 -2.86
C ASN A 25 2.49 -15.69 -2.75
N ARG A 26 2.58 -16.27 -1.54
CA ARG A 26 3.49 -17.39 -1.20
C ARG A 26 4.99 -17.14 -1.49
N ASN A 27 5.40 -15.89 -1.71
CA ASN A 27 6.78 -15.50 -2.01
C ASN A 27 7.33 -14.50 -0.97
N LEU A 28 7.48 -14.96 0.27
CA LEU A 28 8.02 -14.15 1.36
C LEU A 28 9.44 -13.63 1.07
N LYS A 29 10.31 -14.44 0.45
CA LYS A 29 11.68 -14.03 0.10
C LYS A 29 11.70 -12.85 -0.88
N GLY A 30 10.84 -12.89 -1.90
CA GLY A 30 10.69 -11.78 -2.85
C GLY A 30 10.15 -10.51 -2.18
N PHE A 31 9.20 -10.67 -1.26
CA PHE A 31 8.68 -9.55 -0.47
C PHE A 31 9.76 -8.89 0.41
N LEU A 32 10.53 -9.69 1.16
CA LEU A 32 11.64 -9.18 1.98
C LEU A 32 12.69 -8.47 1.14
N LYS A 33 13.07 -9.03 -0.02
CA LYS A 33 14.00 -8.37 -0.94
C LYS A 33 13.46 -7.04 -1.47
N ALA A 34 12.16 -6.92 -1.72
CA ALA A 34 11.54 -5.67 -2.15
C ALA A 34 11.55 -4.63 -1.02
N LEU A 35 11.30 -5.05 0.23
CA LEU A 35 11.43 -4.20 1.41
C LEU A 35 12.86 -3.68 1.58
N ASP A 36 13.87 -4.55 1.47
CA ASP A 36 15.28 -4.17 1.60
C ASP A 36 15.74 -3.19 0.49
N ALA A 37 15.08 -3.22 -0.67
CA ALA A 37 15.38 -2.34 -1.79
C ALA A 37 14.65 -0.98 -1.75
N LEU A 38 13.77 -0.77 -0.77
CA LEU A 38 13.00 0.47 -0.67
C LEU A 38 13.91 1.68 -0.49
N LYS A 39 13.60 2.73 -1.25
CA LYS A 39 14.21 4.05 -1.09
C LYS A 39 13.12 5.05 -0.74
N PRO A 40 13.25 5.81 0.36
CA PRO A 40 12.33 6.90 0.65
C PRO A 40 12.28 7.86 -0.53
N PRO A 41 11.08 8.30 -0.98
CA PRO A 41 10.94 9.24 -2.09
C PRO A 41 11.59 10.60 -1.81
N GLY A 42 11.85 10.93 -0.53
CA GLY A 42 12.24 12.26 -0.10
C GLY A 42 11.04 13.21 -0.04
N GLY A 43 11.30 14.49 0.23
CA GLY A 43 10.26 15.52 0.36
C GLY A 43 9.55 15.52 1.72
N GLN A 44 8.44 16.26 1.80
CA GLN A 44 7.60 16.35 3.00
C GLN A 44 6.85 15.05 3.27
N THR A 45 6.50 14.78 4.52
CA THR A 45 5.73 13.59 4.89
C THR A 45 4.24 13.80 4.62
N LEU A 46 3.81 13.67 3.35
CA LEU A 46 2.42 13.85 2.92
C LEU A 46 1.58 12.59 3.22
N THR A 47 1.32 12.35 4.51
CA THR A 47 0.58 11.19 5.01
C THR A 47 -0.88 11.17 4.55
N GLY A 48 -1.56 12.33 4.56
CA GLY A 48 -2.96 12.43 4.16
C GLY A 48 -3.16 12.03 2.70
N HIS A 49 -2.35 12.61 1.82
CA HIS A 49 -2.28 12.25 0.41
C HIS A 49 -1.95 10.75 0.23
N ALA A 50 -0.97 10.21 0.95
CA ALA A 50 -0.58 8.82 0.83
C ALA A 50 -1.72 7.84 1.18
N LEU A 51 -2.45 8.10 2.27
CA LEU A 51 -3.61 7.30 2.67
C LEU A 51 -4.74 7.36 1.63
N GLN A 52 -5.01 8.54 1.07
CA GLN A 52 -6.00 8.70 0.00
C GLN A 52 -5.57 7.96 -1.28
N TYR A 53 -4.29 7.97 -1.60
CA TYR A 53 -3.76 7.27 -2.77
C TYR A 53 -3.87 5.74 -2.62
N VAL A 54 -3.46 5.17 -1.49
CA VAL A 54 -3.48 3.70 -1.31
C VAL A 54 -4.89 3.14 -1.17
N THR A 55 -5.83 3.90 -0.61
CA THR A 55 -7.25 3.47 -0.55
C THR A 55 -7.87 3.37 -1.94
N ARG A 56 -7.47 4.25 -2.87
CA ARG A 56 -7.94 4.22 -4.27
C ARG A 56 -7.20 3.24 -5.16
N ASN A 57 -5.88 3.08 -4.98
CA ASN A 57 -5.00 2.37 -5.92
C ASN A 57 -4.32 1.13 -5.36
N GLY A 58 -4.34 0.92 -4.04
CA GLY A 58 -3.60 -0.15 -3.36
C GLY A 58 -4.39 -1.46 -3.24
N PHE A 59 -5.72 -1.37 -3.17
CA PHE A 59 -6.62 -2.53 -3.07
C PHE A 59 -7.39 -2.75 -4.37
N VAL A 60 -6.66 -3.05 -5.45
CA VAL A 60 -7.26 -3.39 -6.74
C VAL A 60 -7.83 -4.79 -6.67
N SER A 61 -9.17 -4.89 -6.55
CA SER A 61 -9.89 -6.14 -6.79
C SER A 61 -9.95 -6.38 -8.30
N GLN A 62 -9.55 -7.56 -8.78
CA GLN A 62 -9.91 -7.97 -10.13
C GLN A 62 -11.36 -8.45 -10.10
N PRO A 63 -12.32 -7.74 -10.71
CA PRO A 63 -13.70 -8.22 -10.75
C PRO A 63 -13.73 -9.47 -11.63
N VAL A 64 -14.06 -10.61 -11.02
CA VAL A 64 -14.28 -11.87 -11.76
C VAL A 64 -15.63 -11.82 -12.49
N PHE A 65 -16.58 -11.05 -11.96
CA PHE A 65 -17.86 -10.65 -12.57
C PHE A 65 -18.18 -9.21 -12.14
N ALA A 66 -19.00 -8.49 -12.93
CA ALA A 66 -19.32 -7.07 -12.70
C ALA A 66 -19.93 -6.78 -11.31
N ASP A 67 -20.58 -7.77 -10.69
CA ASP A 67 -21.32 -7.61 -9.43
C ASP A 67 -20.61 -8.23 -8.21
N VAL A 68 -19.39 -8.77 -8.35
CA VAL A 68 -18.68 -9.40 -7.22
C VAL A 68 -17.63 -8.45 -6.68
N SER A 69 -18.02 -7.65 -5.69
CA SER A 69 -17.07 -7.03 -4.78
C SER A 69 -16.54 -8.08 -3.82
N ASP A 70 -15.22 -8.21 -3.70
CA ASP A 70 -14.61 -9.09 -2.71
C ASP A 70 -14.75 -8.44 -1.33
N ASP A 71 -15.57 -9.04 -0.46
CA ASP A 71 -15.88 -8.55 0.91
C ASP A 71 -14.74 -8.81 1.90
N LEU A 72 -13.50 -8.85 1.40
CA LEU A 72 -12.34 -9.08 2.23
C LEU A 72 -12.03 -7.85 3.08
N PRO A 73 -11.72 -8.04 4.38
CA PRO A 73 -11.27 -6.95 5.23
C PRO A 73 -9.98 -6.35 4.68
N ARG A 74 -9.97 -5.03 4.50
CA ARG A 74 -8.81 -4.27 4.01
C ARG A 74 -8.17 -3.56 5.20
N VAL A 75 -6.87 -3.80 5.40
CA VAL A 75 -6.11 -3.22 6.50
C VAL A 75 -4.92 -2.45 5.92
N VAL A 76 -4.76 -1.20 6.34
CA VAL A 76 -3.57 -0.39 6.06
C VAL A 76 -2.76 -0.27 7.34
N VAL A 77 -1.49 -0.65 7.28
CA VAL A 77 -0.51 -0.42 8.36
C VAL A 77 0.37 0.74 7.93
N LEU A 78 0.26 1.86 8.65
CA LEU A 78 1.05 3.06 8.39
C LEU A 78 2.29 3.08 9.28
N LEU A 79 3.46 3.19 8.66
CA LEU A 79 4.73 3.41 9.35
C LEU A 79 5.26 4.79 8.94
N THR A 80 5.50 5.66 9.92
CA THR A 80 6.08 6.99 9.70
C THR A 80 7.15 7.27 10.75
N ALA A 81 8.19 8.01 10.35
CA ALA A 81 9.25 8.47 11.24
C ALA A 81 9.04 9.94 11.71
N THR A 82 8.21 10.70 11.00
CA THR A 82 7.98 12.12 11.27
C THR A 82 6.49 12.48 11.22
N PRO A 83 6.07 13.59 11.85
CA PRO A 83 4.69 14.06 11.77
C PRO A 83 4.25 14.33 10.33
N ALA A 84 2.96 14.17 10.07
CA ALA A 84 2.35 14.52 8.79
C ALA A 84 2.51 16.02 8.51
N ALA A 85 2.76 16.35 7.25
CA ALA A 85 2.84 17.74 6.76
C ALA A 85 1.52 18.21 6.10
N ASP A 86 0.53 17.32 6.01
CA ASP A 86 -0.77 17.53 5.41
C ASP A 86 -1.89 16.89 6.24
N ASP A 87 -3.11 17.37 6.02
CA ASP A 87 -4.32 16.79 6.59
C ASP A 87 -4.85 15.66 5.72
N VAL A 88 -5.61 14.74 6.34
CA VAL A 88 -6.41 13.76 5.60
C VAL A 88 -7.64 14.48 5.03
N VAL A 89 -7.61 14.83 3.75
CA VAL A 89 -8.77 15.43 3.08
C VAL A 89 -9.81 14.34 2.80
N LYS A 90 -10.99 14.50 3.42
CA LYS A 90 -12.09 13.54 3.45
C LYS A 90 -12.79 13.39 2.10
#